data_AF-A0A9D7Y8N9-F1
#
_entry.id   AF-A0A9D7Y8N9-F1
#
_cell.length_a   1.000
_cell.length_b   1.000
_cell.length_c   1.000
_cell.angle_alpha   90.00
_cell.angle_beta   90.00
_cell.angle_gamma   90.00
#
_symmetry.space_group_name_H-M   'P 1'
#
loop_
_entity.id
_entity.type
_entity.pdbx_description
1 polymer ?
#
loop_
_entity_poly.entity_id
_entity_poly.type
_entity_poly.pdbx_seq_one_letter_code
_entity_poly.pdbx_strand_id
1 'polypeptide(L)'
;MLFFSTTGTMIASGAAAQKLLTDQQPFHSLALLYACFTGFFLFASGIIAGYVENYVVYGKITDRMRSGVGLRNFSEKWRNKIIAYVQNNLGALIGNISLGFFLGMAGFFGKMFGLPFDIRHITISAANTAIGFFGLNHAVPLSEVVYTLFGVGLIGFLNFAVSFGLAFFVAVKSRGIHLKDYSEFLGLLWRYLKKYPRDFIKAPRERFAAELK
;
A
#
# COMPACT_ATOMS: atom_id res chain seq x y z
N MET A 1 4.88 -18.97 -14.86
CA MET A 1 5.18 -20.41 -14.80
C MET A 1 3.93 -21.28 -14.82
N LEU A 2 3.01 -21.22 -13.84
CA LEU A 2 1.80 -22.05 -13.85
C LEU A 2 0.93 -21.84 -15.10
N PHE A 3 0.74 -20.59 -15.53
CA PHE A 3 -0.01 -20.28 -16.75
C PHE A 3 0.61 -20.89 -18.02
N PHE A 4 1.93 -20.76 -18.19
CA PHE A 4 2.64 -21.38 -19.31
C PHE A 4 2.53 -22.90 -19.28
N SER A 5 2.62 -23.51 -18.09
CA SER A 5 2.45 -24.96 -17.92
C SER A 5 1.06 -25.46 -18.28
N THR A 6 0.01 -24.64 -18.17
CA THR A 6 -1.37 -25.04 -18.47
C THR A 6 -1.81 -24.66 -19.88
N THR A 7 -1.29 -23.58 -20.46
CA THR A 7 -1.73 -23.05 -21.76
C THR A 7 -0.69 -23.15 -22.87
N GLY A 8 0.58 -23.44 -22.55
CA GLY A 8 1.69 -23.45 -23.51
C GLY A 8 2.07 -22.08 -24.07
N THR A 9 1.42 -21.00 -23.62
CA THR A 9 1.67 -19.63 -24.11
C THR A 9 2.30 -18.75 -23.04
N MET A 10 3.20 -17.87 -23.46
CA MET A 10 3.81 -16.88 -22.55
C MET A 10 2.91 -15.65 -22.42
N ILE A 11 2.82 -15.11 -21.20
CA ILE A 11 2.02 -13.91 -20.90
C ILE A 11 2.56 -12.68 -21.66
N ALA A 12 3.88 -12.59 -21.78
CA ALA A 12 4.56 -11.62 -22.63
C ALA A 12 5.84 -12.27 -23.18
N SER A 13 6.21 -11.95 -24.42
CA SER A 13 7.43 -12.45 -25.06
C SER A 13 8.09 -11.34 -25.91
N GLY A 14 9.39 -11.50 -26.17
CA GLY A 14 10.16 -10.59 -27.02
C GLY A 14 10.09 -9.13 -26.57
N ALA A 15 9.73 -8.22 -27.49
CA ALA A 15 9.67 -6.78 -27.24
C ALA A 15 8.69 -6.38 -26.12
N ALA A 16 7.58 -7.12 -25.95
CA ALA A 16 6.63 -6.85 -24.87
C ALA A 16 7.22 -7.20 -23.50
N ALA A 17 7.97 -8.30 -23.41
CA ALA A 17 8.64 -8.72 -22.19
C ALA A 17 9.79 -7.76 -21.81
N GLN A 18 10.56 -7.28 -22.80
CA GLN A 18 11.59 -6.27 -22.58
C GLN A 18 10.99 -4.93 -22.12
N LYS A 19 9.88 -4.50 -22.74
CA LYS A 19 9.16 -3.30 -22.32
C LYS A 19 8.73 -3.36 -20.85
N LEU A 20 8.25 -4.52 -20.37
CA LEU A 20 7.86 -4.69 -18.96
C LEU A 20 9.02 -4.44 -17.98
N LEU A 21 10.26 -4.77 -18.36
CA LEU A 21 11.47 -4.53 -17.56
C LEU A 21 11.89 -3.07 -17.64
N THR A 22 12.02 -2.53 -18.86
CA THR A 22 12.41 -1.13 -19.09
C THR A 22 11.46 -0.15 -18.41
N ASP A 23 10.16 -0.48 -18.43
CA ASP A 23 9.12 0.32 -17.80
C ASP A 23 9.35 0.47 -16.28
N GLN A 24 10.02 -0.46 -15.58
CA GLN A 24 10.32 -0.33 -14.14
C GLN A 24 11.61 0.43 -13.83
N GLN A 25 12.40 0.78 -14.85
CA GLN A 25 13.68 1.42 -14.65
C GLN A 25 13.50 2.89 -14.24
N PRO A 26 14.12 3.32 -13.12
CA PRO A 26 13.76 4.57 -12.46
C PRO A 26 14.16 5.84 -13.23
N PHE A 27 15.17 5.76 -14.11
CA PHE A 27 15.68 6.90 -14.87
C PHE A 27 15.27 6.89 -16.35
N HIS A 28 14.76 5.77 -16.87
CA HIS A 28 14.31 5.66 -18.27
C HIS A 28 12.79 5.80 -18.43
N SER A 29 12.02 5.72 -17.33
CA SER A 29 10.58 5.86 -17.36
C SER A 29 10.10 6.85 -16.29
N LEU A 30 8.88 7.37 -16.47
CA LEU A 30 8.18 8.18 -15.47
C LEU A 30 7.73 7.36 -14.25
N ALA A 31 8.31 6.18 -14.01
CA ALA A 31 7.91 5.25 -12.96
C ALA A 31 7.97 5.85 -11.56
N LEU A 32 8.94 6.72 -11.27
CA LEU A 32 9.04 7.37 -9.95
C LEU A 32 7.88 8.33 -9.70
N LEU A 33 7.48 9.10 -10.72
CA LEU A 33 6.33 10.00 -10.63
C LEU A 33 5.03 9.19 -10.41
N TYR A 34 4.86 8.11 -11.18
CA TYR A 34 3.73 7.20 -11.04
C TYR A 34 3.73 6.46 -9.68
N ALA A 35 4.90 6.16 -9.12
CA ALA A 35 5.03 5.60 -7.78
C ALA A 35 4.56 6.59 -6.69
N CYS A 36 4.81 7.88 -6.86
CA CYS A 36 4.30 8.91 -5.95
C CYS A 36 2.76 9.01 -5.99
N PHE A 37 2.15 9.01 -7.18
CA PHE A 37 0.68 8.97 -7.30
C PHE A 37 0.09 7.71 -6.67
N THR A 38 0.77 6.58 -6.84
CA THR A 38 0.38 5.32 -6.18
C THR A 38 0.46 5.44 -4.66
N GLY A 39 1.51 6.09 -4.13
CA GLY A 39 1.64 6.41 -2.71
C GLY A 39 0.51 7.31 -2.20
N PHE A 40 0.06 8.27 -2.99
CA PHE A 40 -1.11 9.09 -2.68
C PHE A 40 -2.40 8.25 -2.59
N PHE A 41 -2.64 7.34 -3.54
CA PHE A 41 -3.80 6.45 -3.48
C PHE A 41 -3.76 5.48 -2.30
N LEU A 42 -2.57 4.99 -1.93
CA LEU A 42 -2.36 4.22 -0.70
C LEU A 42 -2.76 5.03 0.53
N PHE A 43 -2.35 6.30 0.60
CA PHE A 43 -2.76 7.21 1.67
C PHE A 43 -4.28 7.44 1.69
N ALA A 44 -4.90 7.75 0.54
CA ALA A 44 -6.34 7.98 0.44
C ALA A 44 -7.16 6.75 0.88
N SER A 45 -6.75 5.56 0.44
CA SER A 45 -7.32 4.28 0.89
C SER A 45 -7.17 4.10 2.41
N GLY A 46 -6.00 4.45 2.97
CA GLY A 46 -5.76 4.40 4.42
C GLY A 46 -6.68 5.31 5.23
N ILE A 47 -6.97 6.52 4.74
CA ILE A 47 -7.94 7.43 5.38
C ILE A 47 -9.35 6.83 5.34
N ILE A 48 -9.75 6.24 4.21
CA ILE A 48 -11.06 5.58 4.07
C ILE A 48 -11.15 4.38 5.04
N ALA A 49 -10.09 3.57 5.12
CA ALA A 49 -10.01 2.44 6.04
C ALA A 49 -10.19 2.89 7.50
N GLY A 50 -9.45 3.93 7.91
CA GLY A 50 -9.55 4.50 9.26
C GLY A 50 -10.91 5.12 9.54
N TYR A 51 -11.53 5.77 8.55
CA TYR A 51 -12.89 6.30 8.67
C TYR A 51 -13.92 5.17 8.87
N VAL A 52 -13.82 4.08 8.09
CA VAL A 52 -14.73 2.93 8.21
C VAL A 52 -14.52 2.21 9.54
N GLU A 53 -13.27 2.04 9.98
CA GLU A 53 -12.97 1.46 11.29
C GLU A 53 -13.58 2.30 12.42
N ASN A 54 -13.43 3.62 12.34
CA ASN A 54 -14.07 4.55 13.26
C ASN A 54 -15.62 4.42 13.20
N TYR A 55 -16.18 4.36 12.00
CA TYR A 55 -17.63 4.22 11.81
C TYR A 55 -18.17 2.90 12.39
N VAL A 56 -17.43 1.78 12.29
CA VAL A 56 -17.83 0.50 12.87
C VAL A 56 -17.95 0.58 14.39
N VAL A 57 -16.96 1.21 15.03
CA VAL A 57 -16.90 1.38 16.48
C VAL A 57 -17.98 2.35 16.97
N TYR A 58 -18.01 3.59 16.44
CA TYR A 58 -18.95 4.62 16.90
C TYR A 58 -20.39 4.34 16.46
N GLY A 59 -20.58 3.77 15.28
CA GLY A 59 -21.90 3.40 14.75
C GLY A 59 -22.48 2.13 15.35
N LYS A 60 -21.78 1.48 16.30
CA LYS A 60 -22.17 0.22 16.94
C LYS A 60 -22.66 -0.83 15.94
N ILE A 61 -21.95 -0.94 14.81
CA ILE A 61 -22.35 -1.82 13.70
C ILE A 61 -22.43 -3.28 14.16
N THR A 62 -21.52 -3.68 15.04
CA THR A 62 -21.53 -5.00 15.72
C THR A 62 -22.84 -5.27 16.44
N ASP A 63 -23.35 -4.31 17.20
CA ASP A 63 -24.59 -4.46 17.98
C ASP A 63 -25.81 -4.54 17.06
N ARG A 64 -25.83 -3.73 16.00
CA ARG A 64 -26.87 -3.75 14.96
C ARG A 64 -26.87 -5.05 14.17
N MET A 65 -25.71 -5.62 13.87
CA MET A 65 -25.60 -6.93 13.22
C MET A 65 -26.07 -8.07 14.13
N ARG A 66 -25.89 -7.94 15.45
CA ARG A 66 -26.34 -8.95 16.42
C ARG A 66 -27.86 -8.97 16.56
N SER A 67 -28.52 -7.81 16.50
CA SER A 67 -29.97 -7.67 16.60
C SER A 67 -30.71 -7.74 15.26
N GLY A 68 -30.00 -7.60 14.14
CA GLY A 68 -30.58 -7.57 12.80
C GLY A 68 -31.07 -8.93 12.27
N VAL A 69 -32.08 -8.87 11.40
CA VAL A 69 -32.69 -10.06 10.75
C VAL A 69 -31.78 -10.73 9.71
N GLY A 70 -30.79 -10.02 9.14
CA GLY A 70 -29.97 -10.53 8.04
C GLY A 70 -29.09 -11.74 8.37
N LEU A 71 -28.74 -11.95 9.65
CA LEU A 71 -27.91 -13.08 10.10
C LEU A 71 -28.73 -14.14 10.85
N ARG A 72 -30.07 -14.05 10.83
CA ARG A 72 -30.95 -14.91 11.62
C ARG A 72 -30.97 -16.37 11.15
N ASN A 73 -30.66 -16.61 9.87
CA ASN A 73 -30.63 -17.94 9.27
C ASN A 73 -29.30 -18.69 9.50
N PHE A 74 -28.29 -18.02 10.07
CA PHE A 74 -27.00 -18.64 10.38
C PHE A 74 -26.98 -19.18 11.80
N SER A 75 -26.25 -20.28 12.02
CA SER A 75 -25.97 -20.78 13.37
C SER A 75 -25.28 -19.71 14.22
N GLU A 76 -25.53 -19.73 15.53
CA GLU A 76 -25.01 -18.71 16.46
C GLU A 76 -23.48 -18.60 16.44
N LYS A 77 -22.78 -19.73 16.31
CA LYS A 77 -21.32 -19.77 16.15
C LYS A 77 -20.85 -19.04 14.90
N TRP A 78 -21.48 -19.28 13.76
CA TRP A 78 -21.16 -18.61 12.50
C TRP A 78 -21.50 -17.13 12.54
N ARG A 79 -22.65 -16.76 13.11
CA ARG A 79 -23.04 -15.36 13.30
C ARG A 79 -22.01 -14.60 14.13
N ASN A 80 -21.59 -15.16 15.27
CA ASN A 80 -20.57 -14.53 16.11
C ASN A 80 -19.22 -14.41 15.39
N LYS A 81 -18.84 -15.41 14.58
CA LYS A 81 -17.61 -15.36 13.78
C LYS A 81 -17.66 -14.26 12.71
N ILE A 82 -18.77 -14.12 12.00
CA ILE A 82 -18.96 -13.07 10.99
C ILE A 82 -18.92 -11.69 11.65
N ILE A 83 -19.64 -11.51 12.76
CA ILE A 83 -19.67 -10.24 13.51
C ILE A 83 -18.25 -9.88 13.98
N ALA A 84 -17.52 -10.82 14.57
CA ALA A 84 -16.14 -10.60 15.00
C ALA A 84 -15.21 -10.29 13.80
N TYR A 85 -15.40 -10.96 12.67
CA TYR A 85 -14.63 -10.70 11.47
C TYR A 85 -14.87 -9.28 10.93
N VAL A 86 -16.14 -8.86 10.82
CA VAL A 86 -16.50 -7.51 10.38
C VAL A 86 -15.97 -6.47 11.34
N GLN A 87 -16.14 -6.66 12.65
CA GLN A 87 -15.65 -5.72 13.67
C GLN A 87 -14.13 -5.50 13.55
N ASN A 88 -13.36 -6.56 13.32
CA ASN A 88 -11.90 -6.49 13.34
C ASN A 88 -11.27 -6.19 11.97
N ASN A 89 -11.99 -6.41 10.86
CA ASN A 89 -11.39 -6.38 9.52
C ASN A 89 -12.12 -5.50 8.51
N LEU A 90 -13.30 -4.93 8.82
CA LEU A 90 -14.06 -4.18 7.81
C LEU A 90 -13.30 -2.94 7.34
N GLY A 91 -12.61 -2.22 8.23
CA GLY A 91 -11.76 -1.09 7.85
C GLY A 91 -10.68 -1.51 6.84
N ALA A 92 -9.92 -2.56 7.16
CA ALA A 92 -8.89 -3.10 6.27
C ALA A 92 -9.47 -3.62 4.94
N LEU A 93 -10.63 -4.27 4.97
CA LEU A 93 -11.31 -4.79 3.79
C LEU A 93 -11.71 -3.65 2.84
N ILE A 94 -12.39 -2.63 3.36
CA ILE A 94 -12.80 -1.48 2.56
C ILE A 94 -11.58 -0.68 2.09
N GLY A 95 -10.53 -0.55 2.90
CA GLY A 95 -9.25 0.02 2.49
C GLY A 95 -8.69 -0.68 1.25
N ASN A 96 -8.54 -2.00 1.31
CA ASN A 96 -8.01 -2.79 0.20
C ASN A 96 -8.90 -2.74 -1.05
N ILE A 97 -10.23 -2.79 -0.89
CA ILE A 97 -11.17 -2.62 -2.01
C ILE A 97 -11.03 -1.24 -2.63
N SER A 98 -10.99 -0.19 -1.81
CA SER A 98 -10.82 1.19 -2.27
C SER A 98 -9.49 1.37 -3.00
N LEU A 99 -8.41 0.78 -2.49
CA LEU A 99 -7.11 0.80 -3.15
C LEU A 99 -7.21 0.12 -4.50
N GLY A 100 -7.74 -1.10 -4.57
CA GLY A 100 -7.92 -1.83 -5.82
C GLY A 100 -8.74 -1.06 -6.84
N PHE A 101 -9.80 -0.37 -6.40
CA PHE A 101 -10.61 0.51 -7.24
C PHE A 101 -9.79 1.69 -7.79
N PHE A 102 -9.02 2.39 -6.94
CA PHE A 102 -8.15 3.48 -7.40
C PHE A 102 -7.09 2.99 -8.41
N LEU A 103 -6.45 1.85 -8.13
CA LEU A 103 -5.45 1.28 -9.03
C LEU A 103 -6.05 0.86 -10.37
N GLY A 104 -7.26 0.28 -10.37
CA GLY A 104 -7.96 -0.14 -11.58
C GLY A 104 -8.48 1.03 -12.43
N MET A 105 -9.01 2.07 -11.77
CA MET A 105 -9.57 3.24 -12.46
C MET A 105 -8.49 4.16 -13.05
N ALA A 106 -7.27 4.14 -12.53
CA ALA A 106 -6.18 4.95 -13.03
C ALA A 106 -5.90 4.75 -14.53
N GLY A 107 -5.85 3.50 -15.00
CA GLY A 107 -5.64 3.21 -16.42
C GLY A 107 -6.80 3.69 -17.30
N PHE A 108 -8.03 3.67 -16.77
CA PHE A 108 -9.21 4.23 -17.46
C PHE A 108 -9.08 5.76 -17.60
N PHE A 109 -8.77 6.46 -16.51
CA PHE A 109 -8.58 7.92 -16.53
C PHE A 109 -7.40 8.32 -17.42
N GLY A 110 -6.29 7.58 -17.41
CA GLY A 110 -5.16 7.84 -18.31
C GLY A 110 -5.58 7.83 -19.78
N LYS A 111 -6.29 6.79 -20.21
CA LYS A 111 -6.80 6.69 -21.59
C LYS A 111 -7.80 7.79 -21.93
N MET A 112 -8.70 8.14 -21.00
CA MET A 112 -9.74 9.14 -21.23
C MET A 112 -9.16 10.56 -21.39
N PHE A 113 -8.13 10.91 -20.63
CA PHE A 113 -7.48 12.23 -20.72
C PHE A 113 -6.34 12.29 -21.74
N GLY A 114 -6.06 11.18 -22.44
CA GLY A 114 -4.94 11.10 -23.39
C GLY A 114 -3.56 11.24 -22.73
N LEU A 115 -3.49 11.14 -21.41
CA LEU A 115 -2.25 11.20 -20.64
C LEU A 115 -1.72 9.78 -20.45
N PRO A 116 -0.39 9.55 -20.52
CA PRO A 116 0.21 8.25 -20.20
C PRO A 116 0.17 7.97 -18.69
N PHE A 117 -0.98 8.16 -18.03
CA PHE A 117 -1.15 7.95 -16.60
C PHE A 117 -1.10 6.46 -16.31
N ASP A 118 -0.02 6.05 -15.64
CA ASP A 118 0.23 4.68 -15.24
C ASP A 118 0.46 4.62 -13.73
N ILE A 119 0.29 3.44 -13.15
CA ILE A 119 0.43 3.21 -11.72
C ILE A 119 1.54 2.22 -11.47
N ARG A 120 2.45 2.62 -10.57
CA ARG A 120 3.59 1.82 -10.16
C ARG A 120 3.45 1.51 -8.69
N HIS A 121 2.78 0.40 -8.44
CA HIS A 121 2.74 -0.24 -7.12
C HIS A 121 3.85 -1.29 -7.05
N ILE A 122 4.56 -1.39 -5.91
CA ILE A 122 5.66 -2.35 -5.72
C ILE A 122 5.27 -3.77 -6.13
N THR A 123 4.09 -4.24 -5.70
CA THR A 123 3.61 -5.60 -6.00
C THR A 123 3.37 -5.82 -7.49
N ILE A 124 2.77 -4.84 -8.18
CA ILE A 124 2.49 -4.92 -9.62
C ILE A 124 3.81 -4.84 -10.40
N SER A 125 4.71 -3.96 -9.98
CA SER A 125 6.02 -3.77 -10.62
C SER A 125 6.91 -5.00 -10.46
N ALA A 126 6.89 -5.63 -9.28
CA ALA A 126 7.57 -6.90 -9.03
C ALA A 126 6.99 -8.04 -9.88
N ALA A 127 5.66 -8.14 -9.99
CA ALA A 127 5.00 -9.12 -10.85
C ALA A 127 5.36 -8.92 -12.33
N ASN A 128 5.31 -7.67 -12.82
CA ASN A 128 5.69 -7.33 -14.20
C ASN A 128 7.16 -7.65 -14.48
N THR A 129 8.05 -7.40 -13.51
CA THR A 129 9.47 -7.77 -13.61
C THR A 129 9.64 -9.28 -13.73
N ALA A 130 8.94 -10.06 -12.91
CA ALA A 130 8.98 -11.52 -12.96
C ALA A 130 8.42 -12.07 -14.29
N ILE A 131 7.32 -11.48 -14.80
CA ILE A 131 6.74 -11.84 -16.10
C ILE A 131 7.70 -11.52 -17.24
N GLY A 132 8.29 -10.33 -17.25
CA GLY A 132 9.26 -9.90 -18.27
C GLY A 132 10.51 -10.77 -18.27
N PHE A 133 11.06 -11.07 -17.10
CA PHE A 133 12.23 -11.94 -16.95
C PHE A 133 11.97 -13.36 -17.46
N PHE A 134 10.81 -13.94 -17.14
CA PHE A 134 10.41 -15.24 -17.66
C PHE A 134 10.12 -15.21 -19.16
N GLY A 135 9.49 -14.13 -19.67
CA GLY A 135 9.15 -13.94 -21.08
C GLY A 135 10.36 -13.74 -22.01
N LEU A 136 11.51 -13.39 -21.46
CA LEU A 136 12.80 -13.31 -22.16
C LEU A 136 13.62 -14.60 -22.01
N ASN A 137 13.02 -15.71 -21.57
CA ASN A 137 13.72 -16.99 -21.35
C ASN A 137 14.94 -16.87 -20.43
N HIS A 138 14.92 -15.95 -19.46
CA HIS A 138 16.06 -15.68 -18.57
C HIS A 138 17.31 -15.16 -19.30
N ALA A 139 17.21 -14.81 -20.60
CA ALA A 139 18.28 -14.26 -21.42
C ALA A 139 18.42 -12.74 -21.20
N VAL A 140 18.40 -12.29 -19.95
CA VAL A 140 18.51 -10.88 -19.56
C VAL A 140 19.87 -10.67 -18.89
N PRO A 141 20.66 -9.67 -19.30
CA PRO A 141 21.95 -9.40 -18.67
C PRO A 141 21.77 -9.06 -17.19
N LEU A 142 22.71 -9.53 -16.35
CA LEU A 142 22.65 -9.34 -14.89
C LEU A 142 22.54 -7.85 -14.50
N SER A 143 23.19 -6.96 -15.26
CA SER A 143 23.12 -5.52 -15.07
C SER A 143 21.68 -5.00 -15.17
N GLU A 144 20.92 -5.46 -16.16
CA GLU A 144 19.53 -5.04 -16.37
C GLU A 144 18.60 -5.61 -15.29
N VAL A 145 18.85 -6.84 -14.82
CA VAL A 145 18.11 -7.43 -13.69
C VAL A 145 18.33 -6.62 -12.42
N VAL A 146 19.58 -6.34 -12.05
CA VAL A 146 19.92 -5.57 -10.84
C VAL A 146 19.32 -4.17 -10.91
N TYR A 147 19.41 -3.53 -12.08
CA TYR A 147 18.88 -2.19 -12.29
C TYR A 147 17.34 -2.14 -12.21
N THR A 148 16.66 -3.15 -12.77
CA THR A 148 15.20 -3.29 -12.67
C THR A 148 14.76 -3.56 -11.23
N LEU A 149 15.47 -4.43 -10.50
CA LEU A 149 15.21 -4.70 -9.08
C LEU A 149 15.41 -3.45 -8.21
N PHE A 150 16.46 -2.67 -8.49
CA PHE A 150 16.67 -1.38 -7.83
C PHE A 150 15.51 -0.42 -8.11
N GLY A 151 15.02 -0.37 -9.36
CA GLY A 151 13.82 0.38 -9.74
C GLY A 151 12.58 -0.02 -8.94
N VAL A 152 12.29 -1.33 -8.85
CA VAL A 152 11.18 -1.86 -8.06
C VAL A 152 11.32 -1.51 -6.57
N GLY A 153 12.53 -1.61 -6.03
CA GLY A 153 12.83 -1.19 -4.66
C GLY A 153 12.54 0.29 -4.42
N LEU A 154 12.94 1.15 -5.36
CA LEU A 154 12.72 2.60 -5.28
C LEU A 154 11.23 2.96 -5.45
N ILE A 155 10.50 2.27 -6.32
CA ILE A 155 9.04 2.37 -6.44
C ILE A 155 8.38 2.05 -5.10
N GLY A 156 8.78 0.94 -4.47
CA GLY A 156 8.27 0.55 -3.15
C GLY A 156 8.59 1.56 -2.06
N PHE A 157 9.82 2.07 -2.04
CA PHE A 157 10.21 3.14 -1.13
C PHE A 157 9.33 4.38 -1.31
N LEU A 158 9.08 4.83 -2.55
CA LEU A 158 8.23 5.99 -2.81
C LEU A 158 6.76 5.74 -2.46
N ASN A 159 6.22 4.57 -2.79
CA ASN A 159 4.86 4.17 -2.39
C ASN A 159 4.68 4.33 -0.87
N PHE A 160 5.63 3.80 -0.08
CA PHE A 160 5.62 3.90 1.37
C PHE A 160 5.87 5.33 1.85
N ALA A 161 6.92 6.00 1.38
CA ALA A 161 7.35 7.31 1.86
C ALA A 161 6.28 8.39 1.62
N VAL A 162 5.65 8.41 0.45
CA VAL A 162 4.58 9.36 0.14
C VAL A 162 3.33 9.04 0.97
N SER A 163 2.94 7.75 1.04
CA SER A 163 1.74 7.35 1.77
C SER A 163 1.85 7.66 3.27
N PHE A 164 2.93 7.17 3.88
CA PHE A 164 3.23 7.39 5.29
C PHE A 164 3.49 8.88 5.58
N GLY A 165 4.20 9.58 4.70
CA GLY A 165 4.47 11.01 4.86
C GLY A 165 3.20 11.85 4.90
N LEU A 166 2.24 11.58 4.02
CA LEU A 166 0.93 12.25 4.03
C LEU A 166 0.10 11.85 5.24
N ALA A 167 0.08 10.57 5.61
CA ALA A 167 -0.61 10.09 6.81
C ALA A 167 -0.08 10.76 8.07
N PHE A 168 1.24 10.81 8.21
CA PHE A 168 1.93 11.46 9.30
C PHE A 168 1.65 12.96 9.32
N PHE A 169 1.73 13.63 8.17
CA PHE A 169 1.41 15.06 8.06
C PHE A 169 -0.01 15.35 8.55
N VAL A 170 -1.01 14.57 8.13
CA VAL A 170 -2.40 14.72 8.57
C VAL A 170 -2.54 14.42 10.06
N ALA A 171 -1.85 13.40 10.58
CA ALA A 171 -1.88 13.05 12.00
C ALA A 171 -1.29 14.17 12.90
N VAL A 172 -0.14 14.75 12.50
CA VAL A 172 0.48 15.88 13.20
C VAL A 172 -0.41 17.11 13.16
N LYS A 173 -0.97 17.41 11.97
CA LYS A 173 -1.88 18.54 11.78
C LYS A 173 -3.16 18.39 12.62
N SER A 174 -3.70 17.17 12.73
CA SER A 174 -4.88 16.86 13.56
C SER A 174 -4.64 17.09 15.06
N ARG A 175 -3.39 16.99 15.52
CA ARG A 175 -3.00 17.28 16.92
C ARG A 175 -2.74 18.77 17.20
N GLY A 176 -2.88 19.65 16.21
CA GLY A 176 -2.73 21.10 16.41
C GLY A 176 -1.29 21.58 16.62
N ILE A 177 -0.29 20.80 16.20
CA ILE A 177 1.12 21.22 16.27
C ILE A 177 1.36 22.35 15.27
N HIS A 178 1.92 23.47 15.71
CA HIS A 178 2.17 24.63 14.86
C HIS A 178 3.31 24.32 13.87
N LEU A 179 3.19 24.80 12.62
CA LEU A 179 4.17 24.55 11.53
C LEU A 179 5.62 24.91 11.89
N LYS A 180 5.82 25.85 12.84
CA LYS A 180 7.13 26.29 13.31
C LYS A 180 7.88 25.21 14.08
N ASP A 181 7.16 24.32 14.77
CA ASP A 181 7.72 23.27 15.63
C ASP A 181 7.99 21.97 14.86
N TYR A 182 7.64 21.89 13.56
CA TYR A 182 7.80 20.68 12.75
C TYR A 182 9.26 20.26 12.59
N SER A 183 10.17 21.22 12.42
CA SER A 183 11.60 20.94 12.25
C SER A 183 12.23 20.38 13.53
N GLU A 184 11.83 20.93 14.68
CA GLU A 184 12.25 20.46 16.00
C GLU A 184 11.64 19.09 16.33
N PHE A 185 10.34 18.91 16.04
CA PHE A 185 9.65 17.63 16.21
C PHE A 185 10.22 16.53 15.31
N LEU A 186 10.51 16.81 14.03
CA LEU A 186 11.17 15.87 13.13
C LEU A 186 12.59 15.55 13.61
N GLY A 187 13.32 16.56 14.12
CA GLY A 187 14.63 16.36 14.74
C GLY A 187 14.57 15.45 15.97
N LEU A 188 13.57 15.62 16.84
CA LEU A 188 13.32 14.77 17.99
C LEU A 188 12.93 13.35 17.57
N LEU A 189 12.05 13.21 16.58
CA LEU A 189 11.65 11.91 16.04
C LEU A 189 12.85 11.18 15.43
N TRP A 190 13.71 11.87 14.68
CA TRP A 190 14.92 11.29 14.10
C TRP A 190 15.92 10.84 15.17
N ARG A 191 16.13 11.66 16.20
CA ARG A 191 16.96 11.31 17.36
C ARG A 191 16.39 10.09 18.11
N TYR A 192 15.07 10.04 18.31
CA TYR A 192 14.40 8.93 18.96
C TYR A 192 14.46 7.64 18.11
N LEU A 193 14.21 7.72 16.80
CA LEU A 193 14.33 6.61 15.86
C LEU A 193 15.74 6.01 15.85
N LYS A 194 16.78 6.86 15.86
CA LYS A 194 18.18 6.43 15.89
C LYS A 194 18.57 5.81 17.24
N LYS A 195 18.02 6.34 18.34
CA LYS A 195 18.35 5.89 19.71
C LYS A 195 17.57 4.62 20.11
N TYR A 196 16.33 4.48 19.66
CA TYR A 196 15.43 3.37 20.02
C TYR A 196 14.73 2.77 18.79
N PRO A 197 15.48 2.16 17.85
CA PRO A 197 14.89 1.57 16.65
C PRO A 197 13.97 0.38 16.96
N ARG A 198 14.19 -0.31 18.08
CA ARG A 198 13.40 -1.48 18.50
C ARG A 198 12.01 -1.10 19.01
N ASP A 199 11.83 0.11 19.53
CA ASP A 199 10.55 0.58 20.09
C ASP A 199 9.49 0.79 18.98
N PHE A 200 9.93 1.05 17.75
CA PHE A 200 9.05 1.16 16.58
C PHE A 200 8.55 -0.19 16.06
N ILE A 201 9.26 -1.28 16.35
CA ILE A 201 8.87 -2.64 15.94
C ILE A 201 8.10 -3.33 17.07
N LYS A 202 8.45 -3.05 18.33
CA LYS A 202 7.83 -3.65 19.50
C LYS A 202 7.53 -2.57 20.53
N ALA A 203 6.25 -2.42 20.88
CA ALA A 203 5.86 -1.49 21.92
C ALA A 203 6.69 -1.74 23.21
N PRO A 204 7.33 -0.71 23.77
CA PRO A 204 8.12 -0.86 24.98
C PRO A 204 7.22 -1.38 26.12
N ARG A 205 7.71 -2.39 26.85
CA ARG A 205 6.92 -3.09 27.89
C ARG A 205 6.55 -2.20 29.07
N GLU A 206 7.27 -1.09 29.27
CA GLU A 206 7.04 -0.17 30.38
C GLU A 206 7.07 1.26 29.84
N ARG A 207 5.98 2.00 30.05
CA ARG A 207 5.97 3.46 29.86
C ARG A 207 6.92 4.06 30.91
N PHE A 208 8.17 4.33 30.53
CA PHE A 208 9.06 5.21 31.27
C PHE A 208 8.52 6.66 31.19
N ALA A 209 7.43 6.93 31.89
CA ALA A 209 6.91 8.28 32.09
C ALA A 209 7.73 9.06 33.14
N ALA A 210 8.90 8.55 33.56
CA ALA A 210 9.68 9.07 34.69
C ALA A 210 11.00 9.76 34.31
N GLU A 211 11.47 9.69 33.06
CA GLU A 211 12.81 10.18 32.69
C GLU A 211 12.84 11.41 31.77
N LEU A 212 11.76 12.18 31.71
CA LEU A 212 11.77 13.53 31.15
C LEU A 212 11.53 14.55 32.28
N LYS A 213 12.59 14.75 33.08
CA LYS A 213 12.84 15.98 33.83
C LYS A 213 14.08 16.64 33.25
#